data_AF-A0A929GJK6-F1
#
_entry.id   AF-A0A929GJK6-F1
#
_cell.length_a   1.000
_cell.length_b   1.000
_cell.length_c   1.000
_cell.angle_alpha   90.00
_cell.angle_beta   90.00
_cell.angle_gamma   90.00
#
_symmetry.space_group_name_H-M   'P 1'
#
loop_
_entity.id
_entity.type
_entity.pdbx_description
1 polymer ?
#
loop_
_entity_poly.entity_id
_entity_poly.type
_entity_poly.pdbx_seq_one_letter_code
_entity_poly.pdbx_strand_id
1 'polypeptide(L)'
;SVKEEINNEHNLSKLIQWLTERLSIVEPEDPFDKKIIKTINQLHSVDPNGQTFRYPFRQNGSLTLQKQKHYDIEIIRRRMEDVYFYLGGADSFLGNNIDLATEWLAELNSSLSDLDNGY
;
A
#
# COMPACT_ATOMS: atom_id res chain seq x y z
N SER A 1 -18.02 6.65 -1.08
CA SER A 1 -17.15 6.76 -2.27
C SER A 1 -16.04 5.70 -2.20
N VAL A 2 -15.38 5.34 -3.31
CA VAL A 2 -14.24 4.39 -3.28
C VAL A 2 -13.16 4.82 -2.27
N LYS A 3 -12.96 6.14 -2.10
CA LYS A 3 -12.03 6.71 -1.13
C LYS A 3 -12.42 6.39 0.32
N GLU A 4 -13.70 6.51 0.66
CA GLU A 4 -14.21 6.17 2.01
C GLU A 4 -14.16 4.67 2.30
N GLU A 5 -14.42 3.83 1.29
CA GLU A 5 -14.33 2.37 1.44
C GLU A 5 -12.91 1.93 1.76
N ILE A 6 -11.92 2.50 1.07
CA ILE A 6 -10.50 2.17 1.30
C ILE A 6 -9.99 2.72 2.63
N ASN A 7 -10.37 3.94 3.02
CA ASN A 7 -9.95 4.52 4.29
C ASN A 7 -10.42 3.72 5.52
N ASN A 8 -11.53 2.98 5.38
CA ASN A 8 -12.08 2.13 6.44
C ASN A 8 -11.67 0.65 6.33
N GLU A 9 -10.91 0.28 5.29
CA GLU A 9 -10.44 -1.09 5.12
C GLU A 9 -9.13 -1.29 5.90
N HIS A 10 -9.10 -2.32 6.75
CA HIS A 10 -7.95 -2.65 7.59
C HIS A 10 -7.34 -4.01 7.21
N ASN A 11 -7.95 -4.72 6.26
CA ASN A 11 -7.42 -5.94 5.71
C ASN A 11 -6.26 -5.63 4.75
N LEU A 12 -5.04 -5.86 5.22
CA LEU A 12 -3.82 -5.63 4.43
C LEU A 12 -3.81 -6.40 3.10
N SER A 13 -4.41 -7.60 3.04
CA SER A 13 -4.50 -8.37 1.80
C SER A 13 -5.38 -7.70 0.75
N LYS A 14 -6.49 -7.09 1.17
CA LYS A 14 -7.35 -6.31 0.25
C LYS A 14 -6.69 -4.99 -0.16
N LEU A 15 -6.05 -4.29 0.78
CA LEU A 15 -5.35 -3.04 0.49
C LEU A 15 -4.22 -3.24 -0.51
N ILE A 16 -3.39 -4.29 -0.33
CA ILE A 16 -2.30 -4.55 -1.26
C ILE A 16 -2.83 -4.99 -2.62
N GLN A 17 -3.88 -5.80 -2.68
CA GLN A 17 -4.53 -6.15 -3.94
C GLN A 17 -5.00 -4.90 -4.68
N TRP A 18 -5.75 -4.04 -4.00
CA TRP A 18 -6.28 -2.79 -4.55
C TRP A 18 -5.18 -1.88 -5.10
N LEU A 19 -4.05 -1.77 -4.39
CA LEU A 19 -2.88 -1.00 -4.81
C LEU A 19 -2.23 -1.62 -6.06
N THR A 20 -1.99 -2.93 -6.04
CA THR A 20 -1.31 -3.64 -7.14
C THR A 20 -2.10 -3.58 -8.44
N GLU A 21 -3.43 -3.72 -8.37
CA GLU A 21 -4.32 -3.60 -9.53
C GLU A 21 -4.22 -2.21 -10.16
N ARG A 22 -4.13 -1.16 -9.35
CA ARG A 22 -4.05 0.23 -9.86
C ARG A 22 -2.68 0.59 -10.37
N LEU A 23 -1.62 0.18 -9.68
CA LEU A 23 -0.27 0.39 -10.16
C LEU A 23 -0.04 -0.31 -11.51
N SER A 24 -0.65 -1.46 -11.74
CA SER A 24 -0.56 -2.13 -13.05
C SER A 24 -1.19 -1.35 -14.21
N ILE A 25 -2.05 -0.37 -13.93
CA ILE A 25 -2.64 0.52 -14.94
C ILE A 25 -1.67 1.65 -15.28
N VAL A 26 -0.95 2.16 -14.28
CA VAL A 26 -0.08 3.33 -14.42
C VAL A 26 1.33 2.93 -14.85
N GLU A 27 1.83 1.81 -14.35
CA GLU A 27 3.17 1.27 -14.61
C GLU A 27 3.07 -0.23 -14.98
N PRO A 28 2.61 -0.56 -16.21
CA PRO A 28 2.40 -1.96 -16.61
C PRO A 28 3.70 -2.74 -16.82
N GLU A 29 4.80 -2.05 -17.13
CA GLU A 29 6.09 -2.66 -17.44
C GLU A 29 6.91 -3.03 -16.20
N ASP A 30 6.65 -2.38 -15.05
CA ASP A 30 7.25 -2.70 -13.76
C ASP A 30 6.19 -3.19 -12.75
N PRO A 31 5.81 -4.47 -12.82
CA PRO A 31 4.78 -5.01 -11.94
C PRO A 31 5.26 -5.05 -10.49
N PHE A 32 4.33 -4.75 -9.59
CA PHE A 32 4.58 -4.75 -8.14
C PHE A 32 5.22 -6.05 -7.64
N ASP A 33 6.27 -5.93 -6.81
CA ASP A 33 7.08 -7.07 -6.37
C ASP A 33 6.25 -8.11 -5.59
N LYS A 34 6.16 -9.31 -6.16
CA LYS A 34 5.46 -10.47 -5.58
C LYS A 34 5.99 -10.86 -4.20
N LYS A 35 7.27 -10.64 -3.90
CA LYS A 35 7.85 -10.90 -2.57
C LYS A 35 7.30 -9.95 -1.51
N ILE A 36 7.08 -8.68 -1.87
CA ILE A 36 6.49 -7.68 -0.99
C ILE A 36 5.02 -8.04 -0.72
N ILE A 37 4.26 -8.36 -1.78
CA ILE A 37 2.86 -8.84 -1.65
C ILE A 37 2.78 -10.06 -0.72
N LYS A 38 3.65 -11.05 -0.95
CA LYS A 38 3.71 -12.26 -0.12
C LYS A 38 4.04 -11.93 1.33
N THR A 39 4.96 -11.01 1.59
CA THR A 39 5.35 -10.62 2.95
C THR A 39 4.20 -9.94 3.67
N ILE A 40 3.50 -9.01 3.03
CA ILE A 40 2.32 -8.33 3.58
C ILE A 40 1.20 -9.34 3.89
N ASN A 41 0.93 -10.27 2.98
CA ASN A 41 -0.08 -11.31 3.20
C ASN A 41 0.32 -12.27 4.33
N GLN A 42 1.60 -12.60 4.47
CA GLN A 42 2.09 -13.39 5.60
C GLN A 42 1.90 -12.64 6.93
N LEU A 43 2.22 -11.34 6.97
CA LEU A 43 1.98 -10.52 8.16
C LEU A 43 0.50 -10.50 8.52
N HIS A 44 -0.38 -10.25 7.54
CA HIS A 44 -1.82 -10.25 7.75
C HIS A 44 -2.34 -11.60 8.27
N SER A 45 -1.80 -12.72 7.77
CA SER A 45 -2.21 -14.05 8.24
C SER A 45 -1.84 -14.32 9.69
N VAL A 46 -0.74 -13.71 10.17
CA VAL A 46 -0.27 -13.87 11.56
C VAL A 46 -0.99 -12.90 12.47
N ASP A 47 -1.22 -11.67 12.02
CA ASP A 47 -1.89 -10.64 12.81
C ASP A 47 -2.96 -9.88 11.99
N PRO A 48 -4.14 -10.49 11.78
CA PRO A 48 -5.13 -9.95 10.85
C PRO A 48 -5.78 -8.64 11.32
N ASN A 49 -5.69 -8.33 12.62
CA ASN A 49 -6.34 -7.18 13.25
C ASN A 49 -5.36 -6.30 14.06
N GLY A 50 -4.06 -6.55 13.96
CA GLY A 50 -3.04 -5.78 14.67
C GLY A 50 -3.01 -6.01 16.20
N GLN A 51 -3.65 -7.08 16.69
CA GLN A 51 -3.82 -7.36 18.12
C GLN A 51 -3.00 -8.54 18.61
N THR A 52 -2.62 -9.45 17.70
CA THR A 52 -2.04 -10.76 18.03
C THR A 52 -0.74 -10.64 18.81
N PHE A 53 0.10 -9.66 18.46
CA PHE A 53 1.36 -9.41 19.15
C PHE A 53 1.22 -8.52 20.39
N ARG A 54 0.12 -7.76 20.51
CA ARG A 54 -0.10 -6.82 21.62
C ARG A 54 -0.71 -7.51 22.83
N TYR A 55 -1.63 -8.43 22.58
CA TYR A 55 -2.37 -9.12 23.64
C TYR A 55 -2.07 -10.62 23.58
N PRO A 56 -1.44 -11.19 24.61
CA PRO A 56 -1.09 -12.62 24.62
C PRO A 56 -2.32 -13.53 24.77
N PHE A 57 -3.45 -12.99 25.21
CA PHE A 57 -4.70 -13.70 25.43
C PHE A 57 -5.85 -13.04 24.65
N ARG A 58 -6.74 -13.87 24.13
CA ARG A 58 -8.05 -13.45 23.59
C ARG A 58 -9.04 -13.24 24.72
N GLN A 59 -10.19 -12.62 24.43
CA GLN A 59 -11.26 -12.40 25.41
C GLN A 59 -11.76 -13.69 26.08
N ASN A 60 -11.69 -14.83 25.39
CA ASN A 60 -12.07 -16.13 25.92
C ASN A 60 -10.93 -16.84 26.69
N GLY A 61 -9.83 -16.15 27.02
CA GLY A 61 -8.68 -16.69 27.74
C GLY A 61 -7.74 -17.57 26.92
N SER A 62 -8.04 -17.84 25.64
CA SER A 62 -7.14 -18.61 24.78
C SER A 62 -5.93 -17.78 24.34
N LEU A 63 -4.77 -18.44 24.15
CA LEU A 63 -3.57 -17.77 23.64
C LEU A 63 -3.80 -17.27 22.20
N THR A 64 -3.39 -16.03 21.93
CA THR A 64 -3.40 -15.47 20.58
C THR A 64 -2.42 -16.21 19.65
N LEU A 65 -1.28 -16.62 20.19
CA LEU A 65 -0.29 -17.48 19.54
C LEU A 65 -0.33 -18.89 20.17
N GLN A 66 -1.11 -19.80 19.58
CA GLN A 66 -1.34 -21.15 20.13
C GLN A 66 -0.12 -22.08 20.09
N LYS A 67 0.87 -21.79 19.22
CA LYS A 67 2.10 -22.59 19.09
C LYS A 67 3.30 -21.73 19.45
N GLN A 68 4.15 -22.26 20.32
CA GLN A 68 5.49 -21.71 20.55
C GLN A 68 6.31 -21.92 19.26
N LYS A 69 6.32 -20.90 18.40
CA LYS A 69 7.17 -20.85 17.21
C LYS A 69 8.37 -20.00 17.55
N HIS A 70 9.57 -20.48 17.23
CA HIS A 70 10.74 -19.62 17.19
C HIS A 70 10.61 -18.71 15.97
N TYR A 71 10.59 -17.41 16.22
CA TYR A 71 10.63 -16.40 15.20
C TYR A 71 12.03 -15.80 15.16
N ASP A 72 12.64 -15.80 13.98
CA ASP A 72 13.85 -15.03 13.75
C ASP A 72 13.45 -13.55 13.58
N ILE A 73 13.63 -12.79 14.66
CA ILE A 73 13.25 -11.37 14.72
C ILE A 73 14.05 -10.55 13.71
N GLU A 74 15.30 -10.92 13.44
CA GLU A 74 16.16 -10.20 12.49
C GLU A 74 15.66 -10.39 11.05
N ILE A 75 15.24 -11.60 10.70
CA ILE A 75 14.59 -11.86 9.39
C ILE A 75 13.27 -11.09 9.28
N ILE A 76 12.46 -11.05 10.34
CA ILE A 76 11.21 -10.29 10.33
C ILE A 76 11.48 -8.80 10.13
N ARG A 77 12.44 -8.23 10.88
CA ARG A 77 12.85 -6.82 10.77
C ARG A 77 13.23 -6.48 9.33
N ARG A 78 14.14 -7.24 8.72
CA ARG A 78 14.59 -7.01 7.34
C ARG A 78 13.44 -7.03 6.34
N ARG A 79 12.52 -8.00 6.48
CA ARG A 79 11.33 -8.07 5.62
C ARG A 79 10.41 -6.87 5.78
N MET A 80 10.26 -6.34 7.01
CA MET A 80 9.48 -5.13 7.24
C MET A 80 10.16 -3.90 6.64
N GLU A 81 11.49 -3.83 6.70
CA GLU A 81 12.27 -2.78 6.04
C GLU A 81 12.12 -2.83 4.53
N ASP A 82 12.20 -4.02 3.93
CA ASP A 82 11.96 -4.20 2.49
C ASP A 82 10.57 -3.68 2.08
N VAL A 83 9.52 -4.04 2.85
CA VAL A 83 8.16 -3.55 2.63
C VAL A 83 8.08 -2.03 2.77
N TYR A 84 8.70 -1.45 3.81
CA TYR A 84 8.69 -0.02 4.06
C TYR A 84 9.34 0.76 2.90
N PHE A 85 10.55 0.36 2.49
CA PHE A 85 11.25 1.02 1.39
C PHE A 85 10.50 0.89 0.07
N TYR A 86 9.95 -0.28 -0.22
CA TYR A 86 9.21 -0.50 -1.46
C TYR A 86 7.93 0.35 -1.53
N LEU A 87 7.16 0.41 -0.44
CA LEU A 87 5.96 1.24 -0.37
C LEU A 87 6.30 2.75 -0.41
N GLY A 88 7.40 3.17 0.22
CA GLY A 88 7.86 4.56 0.13
C GLY A 88 8.28 4.96 -1.28
N GLY A 89 8.90 4.04 -2.03
CA GLY A 89 9.21 4.24 -3.45
C GLY A 89 7.95 4.39 -4.30
N ALA A 90 6.96 3.49 -4.10
CA ALA A 90 5.68 3.56 -4.80
C ALA A 90 4.92 4.86 -4.51
N ASP A 91 4.90 5.32 -3.26
CA ASP A 91 4.28 6.59 -2.86
C ASP A 91 4.96 7.78 -3.53
N SER A 92 6.30 7.81 -3.52
CA SER A 92 7.09 8.87 -4.18
C SER A 92 6.86 8.90 -5.70
N PHE A 93 6.80 7.73 -6.33
CA PHE A 93 6.48 7.60 -7.76
C PHE A 93 5.10 8.16 -8.08
N LEU A 94 4.08 7.78 -7.31
CA LEU A 94 2.71 8.26 -7.50
C LEU A 94 2.61 9.78 -7.29
N GLY A 95 3.27 10.32 -6.25
CA GLY A 95 3.32 11.75 -6.00
C GLY A 95 3.89 12.54 -7.19
N ASN A 96 5.05 12.12 -7.70
CA ASN A 96 5.67 12.76 -8.86
C ASN A 96 4.77 12.71 -10.10
N ASN A 97 4.10 11.59 -10.36
CA ASN A 97 3.18 11.49 -11.50
C ASN A 97 1.94 12.39 -11.36
N ILE A 98 1.43 12.57 -10.14
CA ILE A 98 0.32 13.49 -9.87
C ILE A 98 0.75 14.94 -10.11
N ASP A 99 1.95 15.32 -9.67
CA ASP A 99 2.50 16.66 -9.86
C ASP A 99 2.67 16.97 -11.36
N LEU A 100 3.30 16.06 -12.11
CA LEU A 100 3.46 16.19 -13.57
C LEU A 100 2.12 16.29 -14.31
N ALA A 101 1.14 15.45 -13.95
CA ALA A 101 -0.18 15.50 -14.57
C ALA A 101 -0.90 16.83 -14.26
N THR A 102 -0.70 17.37 -13.06
CA THR A 102 -1.28 18.65 -12.65
C THR A 102 -0.66 19.81 -13.42
N GLU A 103 0.65 19.80 -13.60
CA GLU A 103 1.38 20.78 -14.42
C GLU A 103 0.90 20.78 -15.87
N TRP A 104 0.81 19.60 -16.50
CA TRP A 104 0.31 19.48 -17.88
C TRP A 104 -1.13 19.96 -18.05
N LEU A 105 -2.01 19.68 -17.08
CA LEU A 105 -3.39 20.19 -17.11
C LEU A 105 -3.44 21.72 -17.01
N ALA A 106 -2.56 22.33 -16.21
CA ALA A 106 -2.47 23.78 -16.11
C ALA A 106 -1.99 24.42 -17.43
N GLU A 107 -0.97 23.85 -18.07
CA GLU A 107 -0.46 24.30 -19.37
C GLU A 107 -1.52 24.21 -20.48
N LEU A 108 -2.25 23.09 -20.53
CA LEU A 108 -3.33 22.90 -21.49
C LEU A 108 -4.45 23.93 -21.30
N ASN A 109 -4.85 24.18 -20.05
CA ASN A 109 -5.89 25.17 -19.75
C ASN A 109 -5.44 26.60 -20.10
N SER A 110 -4.18 26.95 -19.82
CA SER A 110 -3.63 28.25 -20.23
C SER A 110 -3.68 28.40 -21.76
N SER A 111 -3.20 27.39 -22.48
CA SER A 111 -3.17 27.39 -23.95
C SER A 111 -4.57 27.52 -24.55
N LEU A 112 -5.57 26.83 -23.97
CA LEU A 112 -6.96 26.95 -24.39
C LEU A 112 -7.53 28.35 -24.12
N SER A 113 -7.21 28.96 -22.97
CA SER A 113 -7.66 30.32 -22.66
C SER A 113 -7.03 31.37 -23.58
N ASP A 114 -5.78 31.18 -23.99
CA ASP A 114 -5.11 32.09 -24.93
C ASP A 114 -5.74 32.01 -26.34
N LEU A 115 -6.18 30.81 -26.74
CA LEU A 115 -6.93 30.62 -27.99
C LEU A 115 -8.31 31.28 -27.94
N ASP A 116 -9.01 31.21 -26.80
CA ASP A 116 -10.35 31.78 -26.64
C ASP A 116 -10.32 33.33 -26.55
N ASN A 117 -9.23 33.90 -26.01
CA ASN A 117 -9.02 35.36 -25.94
C ASN A 117 -8.41 35.97 -27.22
N GLY A 118 -8.00 35.13 -28.18
CA GLY A 118 -7.38 35.53 -29.44
C GLY A 118 -8.35 35.71 -30.63
N TYR A 119 -9.66 35.50 -30.41
CA TYR A 119 -10.75 35.70 -31.38
C TYR A 119 -11.73 36.79 -30.93
#